data_AF-A0A9D0ICX1-F1
#
_entry.id   AF-A0A9D0ICX1-F1
#
_cell.length_a   1.000
_cell.length_b   1.000
_cell.length_c   1.000
_cell.angle_alpha   90.00
_cell.angle_beta   90.00
_cell.angle_gamma   90.00
#
_symmetry.space_group_name_H-M   'P 1'
#
loop_
_entity.id
_entity.type
_entity.pdbx_description
1 polymer ?
#
loop_
_entity_poly.entity_id
_entity_poly.type
_entity_poly.pdbx_seq_one_letter_code
_entity_poly.pdbx_strand_id
1 'polypeptide(L)'
;MRRLRLFVSSSRDLVVEREVIGQAVAELPVRLGWEIGHTPGPEAPPGPAPVSAAQCDIYVIVLGMDLTAPMGVEWHQARRAGQVPLAFRKAVHPSPAADLFQRESGIEWVTFEEAGQLKRLVLEALARRLLERGEFFGLHLPEVEALSALLERLAEEEA
;
A
#
# COMPACT_ATOMS: atom_id res chain seq x y z
N MET A 1 -15.30 -16.75 -5.76
CA MET A 1 -15.16 -15.49 -5.00
C MET A 1 -14.11 -14.64 -5.69
N ARG A 2 -14.38 -13.34 -5.90
CA ARG A 2 -13.40 -12.40 -6.45
C ARG A 2 -12.31 -12.13 -5.40
N ARG A 3 -11.05 -12.16 -5.80
CA ARG A 3 -9.93 -11.75 -4.93
C ARG A 3 -9.76 -10.24 -4.98
N LEU A 4 -9.41 -9.65 -3.85
CA LEU A 4 -9.06 -8.24 -3.75
C LEU A 4 -7.66 -8.03 -4.29
N ARG A 5 -7.51 -7.11 -5.25
CA ARG A 5 -6.23 -6.84 -5.90
C ARG A 5 -5.53 -5.67 -5.23
N LEU A 6 -4.38 -5.95 -4.63
CA LEU A 6 -3.49 -4.94 -4.04
C LEU A 6 -2.29 -4.76 -4.95
N PHE A 7 -1.94 -3.52 -5.29
CA PHE A 7 -0.67 -3.22 -5.95
C PHE A 7 0.22 -2.37 -5.05
N VAL A 8 1.45 -2.83 -4.79
CA VAL A 8 2.44 -2.16 -3.96
C VAL A 8 3.56 -1.60 -4.84
N SER A 9 3.51 -0.30 -5.10
CA SER A 9 4.60 0.43 -5.72
C SER A 9 5.66 0.78 -4.66
N SER A 10 6.92 0.39 -4.82
CA SER A 10 7.92 0.63 -3.76
C SER A 10 9.34 0.85 -4.27
N SER A 11 10.08 1.72 -3.57
CA SER A 11 11.50 1.94 -3.86
C SER A 11 12.31 0.65 -3.69
N ARG A 12 13.38 0.49 -4.49
CA ARG A 12 14.17 -0.75 -4.51
C ARG A 12 14.83 -1.07 -3.16
N ASP A 13 15.24 -0.05 -2.42
CA ASP A 13 15.88 -0.14 -1.09
C ASP A 13 14.95 -0.67 0.02
N LEU A 14 13.65 -0.72 -0.24
CA LEU A 14 12.60 -1.07 0.73
C LEU A 14 12.22 -2.57 0.72
N VAL A 15 13.22 -3.46 0.74
CA VAL A 15 12.98 -4.92 0.69
C VAL A 15 12.23 -5.40 1.92
N VAL A 16 12.67 -4.99 3.12
CA VAL A 16 12.06 -5.38 4.41
C VAL A 16 10.66 -4.78 4.53
N GLU A 17 10.51 -3.53 4.12
CA GLU A 17 9.24 -2.80 4.12
C GLU A 17 8.19 -3.46 3.21
N ARG A 18 8.58 -4.00 2.05
CA ARG A 18 7.68 -4.80 1.21
C ARG A 18 7.19 -6.05 1.92
N GLU A 19 8.07 -6.74 2.65
CA GLU A 19 7.71 -7.95 3.39
C GLU A 19 6.68 -7.65 4.48
N VAL A 20 6.89 -6.58 5.26
CA VAL A 20 5.96 -6.22 6.34
C VAL A 20 4.60 -5.74 5.83
N ILE A 21 4.50 -5.20 4.61
CA ILE A 21 3.21 -4.92 3.96
C ILE A 21 2.46 -6.23 3.71
N GLY A 22 3.14 -7.26 3.22
CA GLY A 22 2.56 -8.60 3.07
C GLY A 22 2.08 -9.18 4.40
N GLN A 23 2.85 -8.99 5.48
CA GLN A 23 2.43 -9.38 6.83
C GLN A 23 1.21 -8.60 7.32
N ALA A 24 1.16 -7.28 7.10
CA ALA A 24 0.00 -6.45 7.45
C ALA A 24 -1.27 -6.95 6.74
N VAL A 25 -1.18 -7.29 5.45
CA VAL A 25 -2.32 -7.87 4.71
C VAL A 25 -2.77 -9.19 5.31
N ALA A 26 -1.84 -10.05 5.72
CA ALA A 26 -2.14 -11.34 6.34
C ALA A 26 -2.76 -11.22 7.75
N GLU A 27 -2.50 -10.11 8.45
CA GLU A 27 -3.02 -9.84 9.80
C GLU A 27 -4.41 -9.20 9.81
N LEU A 28 -4.93 -8.77 8.65
CA LEU A 28 -6.28 -8.21 8.58
C LEU A 28 -7.32 -9.26 8.99
N PRO A 29 -8.27 -8.92 9.89
CA PRO A 29 -9.27 -9.85 10.39
C PRO A 29 -10.45 -10.04 9.40
N VAL A 30 -10.13 -10.32 8.14
CA VAL A 30 -11.10 -10.50 7.05
C VAL A 30 -10.87 -11.83 6.34
N ARG A 31 -11.92 -12.40 5.75
CA ARG A 31 -11.86 -13.66 4.99
C ARG A 31 -11.66 -13.44 3.49
N LEU A 32 -11.38 -12.20 3.08
CA LEU A 32 -11.14 -11.83 1.69
C LEU A 32 -9.88 -12.53 1.17
N GLY A 33 -9.98 -13.14 -0.02
CA GLY A 33 -8.80 -13.62 -0.74
C GLY A 33 -8.05 -12.45 -1.38
N TRP A 34 -6.73 -12.43 -1.30
CA TRP A 34 -5.90 -11.35 -1.85
C TRP A 34 -5.11 -11.82 -3.07
N GLU A 35 -4.88 -10.90 -3.99
CA GLU A 35 -3.91 -11.01 -5.07
C GLU A 35 -3.02 -9.78 -5.01
N ILE A 36 -1.72 -9.97 -4.76
CA ILE A 36 -0.79 -8.87 -4.48
C ILE A 36 0.22 -8.78 -5.62
N GLY A 37 0.22 -7.63 -6.30
CA GLY A 37 1.28 -7.23 -7.23
C GLY A 37 2.24 -6.25 -6.57
N HIS A 38 3.48 -6.22 -7.04
CA HIS A 38 4.50 -5.28 -6.57
C HIS A 38 5.30 -4.72 -7.75
N THR A 39 6.00 -3.60 -7.52
CA THR A 39 6.98 -3.08 -8.47
C THR A 39 7.96 -4.18 -8.88
N PRO A 40 8.06 -4.53 -10.17
CA PRO A 40 8.91 -5.64 -10.60
C PRO A 40 10.38 -5.34 -10.33
N GLY A 41 11.09 -6.32 -9.78
CA GLY A 41 12.54 -6.28 -9.69
C GLY A 41 13.20 -6.38 -11.08
N PRO A 42 14.49 -6.04 -11.21
CA PRO A 42 15.22 -6.13 -12.48
C PRO A 42 15.25 -7.54 -13.10
N GLU A 43 15.11 -8.56 -12.26
CA GLU A 43 15.13 -9.98 -12.66
C GLU A 43 13.74 -10.56 -12.92
N ALA A 44 12.68 -9.74 -12.80
CA ALA A 44 11.32 -10.22 -13.04
C ALA A 44 11.16 -10.66 -14.51
N PRO A 45 10.56 -11.84 -14.76
CA PRO A 45 10.38 -12.34 -16.12
C PRO A 45 9.50 -11.39 -16.94
N PRO A 46 9.79 -11.22 -18.25
CA PRO A 46 8.97 -10.40 -19.12
C PRO A 46 7.58 -11.02 -19.27
N GLY A 47 6.55 -10.30 -18.84
CA GLY A 47 5.17 -10.73 -18.92
C GLY A 47 4.23 -9.75 -18.22
N PRO A 48 2.91 -9.78 -18.51
CA PRO A 48 1.95 -8.96 -17.80
C PRO A 48 1.91 -9.39 -16.33
N ALA A 49 2.15 -8.45 -15.42
CA ALA A 49 1.95 -8.70 -13.99
C ALA A 49 0.46 -9.02 -13.74
N PRO A 50 0.15 -10.00 -12.88
CA PRO A 50 -1.23 -10.41 -12.61
C PRO A 50 -2.07 -9.26 -12.01
N VAL A 51 -1.42 -8.35 -11.28
CA VAL A 51 -2.00 -7.11 -10.78
C VAL A 51 -1.15 -5.95 -11.26
N SER A 52 -1.80 -4.91 -11.79
CA SER A 52 -1.16 -3.68 -12.24
C SER A 52 -1.67 -2.47 -11.45
N ALA A 53 -0.88 -1.41 -11.42
CA ALA A 53 -1.23 -0.16 -10.75
C ALA A 53 -2.56 0.45 -11.27
N ALA A 54 -2.85 0.32 -12.57
CA ALA A 54 -4.10 0.80 -13.17
C ALA A 54 -5.32 -0.07 -12.83
N GLN A 55 -5.12 -1.36 -12.54
CA GLN A 55 -6.19 -2.35 -12.39
C GLN A 55 -6.15 -3.03 -11.02
N CYS A 56 -5.75 -2.31 -9.98
CA CYS A 56 -5.87 -2.76 -8.60
C CYS A 56 -7.14 -2.18 -7.96
N ASP A 57 -7.56 -2.80 -6.86
CA ASP A 57 -8.65 -2.31 -6.04
C ASP A 57 -8.14 -1.39 -4.92
N ILE A 58 -6.89 -1.64 -4.48
CA ILE A 58 -6.13 -0.79 -3.55
C ILE A 58 -4.72 -0.59 -4.13
N TYR A 59 -4.29 0.67 -4.20
CA TYR A 59 -2.95 1.08 -4.62
C TYR A 59 -2.17 1.60 -3.41
N VAL A 60 -1.03 0.99 -3.12
CA VAL A 60 -0.08 1.41 -2.09
C VAL A 60 1.18 1.92 -2.78
N ILE A 61 1.70 3.06 -2.33
CA ILE A 61 3.01 3.57 -2.78
C ILE A 61 3.90 3.83 -1.56
N VAL A 62 5.11 3.26 -1.57
CA VAL A 62 6.09 3.42 -0.49
C VAL A 62 7.40 3.96 -1.04
N LEU A 63 7.72 5.20 -0.66
CA LEU A 63 8.91 5.91 -1.13
C LEU A 63 10.05 5.81 -0.10
N GLY A 64 11.19 5.29 -0.53
CA GLY A 64 12.43 5.20 0.22
C GLY A 64 13.37 6.34 -0.13
N MET A 65 14.67 6.03 -0.21
CA MET A 65 15.70 7.02 -0.56
C MET A 65 15.54 7.56 -1.99
N ASP A 66 15.12 6.72 -2.95
CA ASP A 66 15.07 7.09 -4.36
C ASP A 66 13.76 6.68 -5.03
N LEU A 67 13.38 7.38 -6.09
CA LEU A 67 12.27 7.00 -6.97
C LEU A 67 12.81 6.04 -8.03
N THR A 68 12.60 4.74 -7.83
CA THR A 68 13.12 3.73 -8.77
C THR A 68 12.13 3.43 -9.88
N ALA A 69 12.60 3.35 -11.13
CA ALA A 69 11.76 2.83 -12.20
C ALA A 69 11.31 1.39 -11.90
N PRO A 70 10.06 1.00 -12.24
CA PRO A 70 9.06 1.77 -12.98
C PRO A 70 8.07 2.60 -12.13
N MET A 71 8.36 2.94 -10.86
CA MET A 71 7.39 3.60 -9.96
C MET A 71 6.71 4.86 -10.53
N GLY A 72 7.45 5.72 -11.24
CA GLY A 72 6.85 6.90 -11.88
C GLY A 72 5.79 6.56 -12.92
N VAL A 73 6.00 5.47 -13.68
CA VAL A 73 5.02 4.96 -14.66
C VAL A 73 3.83 4.33 -13.95
N GLU A 74 4.08 3.56 -12.88
CA GLU A 74 3.03 2.95 -12.06
C GLU A 74 2.11 4.02 -11.45
N TRP A 75 2.69 5.09 -10.87
CA TRP A 75 1.92 6.22 -10.36
C TRP A 75 1.10 6.90 -11.45
N HIS A 76 1.71 7.18 -12.60
CA HIS A 76 1.01 7.81 -13.71
C HIS A 76 -0.22 6.99 -14.16
N GLN A 77 -0.06 5.67 -14.23
CA GLN A 77 -1.14 4.73 -14.59
C GLN A 77 -2.23 4.68 -13.51
N ALA A 78 -1.87 4.56 -12.24
CA ALA A 78 -2.80 4.57 -11.12
C ALA A 78 -3.61 5.87 -11.07
N ARG A 79 -2.93 7.02 -11.19
CA ARG A 79 -3.57 8.35 -11.21
C ARG A 79 -4.57 8.48 -12.36
N ARG A 80 -4.21 8.03 -13.56
CA ARG A 80 -5.13 8.05 -14.72
C ARG A 80 -6.33 7.13 -14.55
N ALA A 81 -6.19 6.05 -13.78
CA ALA A 81 -7.28 5.15 -13.42
C ALA A 81 -8.13 5.67 -12.25
N GLY A 82 -7.83 6.85 -11.70
CA GLY A 82 -8.57 7.44 -10.58
C GLY A 82 -8.26 6.80 -9.22
N GLN A 83 -7.13 6.09 -9.10
CA GLN A 83 -6.73 5.49 -7.82
C GLN A 83 -6.37 6.58 -6.81
N VAL A 84 -6.83 6.41 -5.57
CA VAL A 84 -6.40 7.21 -4.41
C VAL A 84 -5.39 6.38 -3.62
N PRO A 85 -4.08 6.74 -3.65
CA PRO A 85 -3.03 5.95 -3.04
C PRO A 85 -3.13 5.93 -1.52
N LEU A 86 -2.76 4.81 -0.91
CA LEU A 86 -2.23 4.78 0.45
C LEU A 86 -0.72 5.02 0.34
N ALA A 87 -0.24 6.18 0.81
CA ALA A 87 1.10 6.64 0.50
C ALA A 87 1.95 6.81 1.76
N PHE A 88 3.12 6.17 1.74
CA PHE A 88 4.05 6.13 2.86
C PHE A 88 5.44 6.55 2.39
N ARG A 89 6.14 7.35 3.19
CA ARG A 89 7.54 7.71 2.92
C ARG A 89 8.42 7.38 4.12
N LYS A 90 9.59 6.83 3.86
CA LYS A 90 10.59 6.58 4.90
C LYS A 90 11.29 7.89 5.27
N ALA A 91 11.55 8.12 6.55
CA ALA A 91 12.27 9.27 7.07
C ALA A 91 13.78 9.15 6.80
N VAL A 92 14.16 9.26 5.53
CA VAL A 92 15.54 9.23 5.04
C VAL A 92 15.81 10.45 4.18
N HIS A 93 17.09 10.75 3.92
CA HIS A 93 17.46 11.80 2.97
C HIS A 93 17.07 11.38 1.54
N PRO A 94 16.12 12.07 0.89
CA PRO A 94 15.68 11.68 -0.44
C PRO A 94 16.71 12.08 -1.50
N SER A 95 16.78 11.31 -2.57
CA SER A 95 17.43 11.73 -3.80
C SER A 95 16.70 12.94 -4.41
N PRO A 96 17.35 13.70 -5.31
CA PRO A 96 16.66 14.77 -6.04
C PRO A 96 15.42 14.29 -6.80
N ALA A 97 15.43 13.06 -7.33
CA ALA A 97 14.29 12.49 -8.05
C ALA A 97 13.12 12.16 -7.11
N ALA A 98 13.41 11.57 -5.94
CA ALA A 98 12.42 11.29 -4.91
C ALA A 98 11.82 12.59 -4.34
N ASP A 99 12.66 13.59 -4.05
CA ASP A 99 12.21 14.89 -3.54
C ASP A 99 11.30 15.62 -4.52
N LEU A 100 11.68 15.67 -5.80
CA LEU A 100 10.86 16.24 -6.86
C LEU A 100 9.52 15.51 -6.99
N PHE A 101 9.54 14.18 -7.04
CA PHE A 101 8.33 13.36 -7.13
C PHE A 101 7.40 13.59 -5.94
N GLN A 102 7.94 13.67 -4.72
CA GLN A 102 7.14 13.93 -3.54
C GLN A 102 6.40 15.27 -3.62
N ARG A 103 7.08 16.32 -4.12
CA ARG A 103 6.51 17.67 -4.27
C ARG A 103 5.47 17.75 -5.39
N GLU A 104 5.72 17.07 -6.52
CA GLU A 104 4.89 17.19 -7.72
C GLU A 104 3.79 16.14 -7.85
N SER A 105 3.86 15.05 -7.09
CA SER A 105 2.89 13.94 -7.20
C SER A 105 1.47 14.33 -6.79
N GLY A 106 1.32 15.34 -5.91
CA GLY A 106 0.03 15.72 -5.33
C GLY A 106 -0.52 14.68 -4.35
N ILE A 107 0.34 13.81 -3.85
CA ILE A 107 0.03 12.75 -2.89
C ILE A 107 0.22 13.27 -1.46
N GLU A 108 -0.69 12.91 -0.56
CA GLU A 108 -0.51 13.11 0.88
C GLU A 108 0.30 11.94 1.46
N TRP A 109 1.51 12.24 1.97
CA TRP A 109 2.46 11.23 2.43
C TRP A 109 2.44 11.07 3.95
N VAL A 110 2.21 9.84 4.41
CA VAL A 110 2.43 9.47 5.82
C VAL A 110 3.90 9.09 6.02
N THR A 111 4.56 9.68 7.01
CA THR A 111 5.99 9.44 7.27
C THR A 111 6.19 8.29 8.26
N PHE A 112 7.17 7.42 8.02
CA PHE A 112 7.58 6.36 8.94
C PHE A 112 9.11 6.28 9.03
N GLU A 113 9.63 5.79 10.15
CA GLU A 113 11.07 5.65 10.39
C GLU A 113 11.54 4.20 10.19
N GLU A 114 10.75 3.24 10.69
CA GLU A 114 11.11 1.82 10.74
C GLU A 114 10.01 0.90 10.19
N ALA A 115 10.39 -0.31 9.79
CA ALA A 115 9.48 -1.28 9.18
C ALA A 115 8.32 -1.69 10.11
N GLY A 116 8.55 -1.77 11.43
CA GLY A 116 7.49 -2.05 12.40
C GLY A 116 6.41 -0.95 12.45
N GLN A 117 6.82 0.31 12.33
CA GLN A 117 5.90 1.44 12.23
C GLN A 117 5.13 1.41 10.91
N LEU A 118 5.83 1.15 9.78
CA LEU A 118 5.17 1.00 8.49
C LEU A 118 4.08 -0.08 8.51
N LYS A 119 4.37 -1.23 9.14
CA LYS A 119 3.39 -2.31 9.27
C LYS A 119 2.11 -1.85 9.95
N ARG A 120 2.20 -1.14 11.08
CA ARG A 120 1.04 -0.60 11.79
C ARG A 120 0.26 0.40 10.94
N LEU A 121 0.97 1.35 10.34
CA LEU A 121 0.38 2.37 9.46
C LEU A 121 -0.35 1.76 8.26
N VAL A 122 0.23 0.73 7.64
CA VAL A 122 -0.38 0.01 6.52
C VAL A 122 -1.59 -0.79 6.98
N LEU A 123 -1.50 -1.47 8.13
CA LEU A 123 -2.60 -2.24 8.70
C LEU A 123 -3.80 -1.33 8.99
N GLU A 124 -3.57 -0.17 9.61
CA GLU A 124 -4.59 0.84 9.87
C GLU A 124 -5.21 1.38 8.58
N ALA A 125 -4.37 1.80 7.62
CA ALA A 125 -4.83 2.38 6.37
C ALA A 125 -5.64 1.38 5.53
N LEU A 126 -5.24 0.11 5.51
CA LEU A 126 -6.00 -0.96 4.84
C LEU A 126 -7.32 -1.21 5.55
N ALA A 127 -7.35 -1.27 6.88
CA ALA A 127 -8.59 -1.48 7.63
C ALA A 127 -9.58 -0.33 7.39
N ARG A 128 -9.12 0.93 7.42
CA ARG A 128 -9.95 2.09 7.07
C ARG A 128 -10.46 2.00 5.63
N ARG A 129 -9.60 1.71 4.65
CA ARG A 129 -10.00 1.60 3.24
C ARG A 129 -11.01 0.48 3.00
N LEU A 130 -10.88 -0.64 3.71
CA LEU A 130 -11.83 -1.75 3.65
C LEU A 130 -13.19 -1.35 4.21
N LEU A 131 -13.24 -0.66 5.34
CA LEU A 131 -14.47 -0.14 5.94
C LEU A 131 -15.16 0.91 5.06
N GLU A 132 -14.41 1.87 4.53
CA GLU A 132 -14.91 2.92 3.62
C GLU A 132 -15.62 2.36 2.38
N ARG A 133 -15.20 1.17 1.93
CA ARG A 133 -15.70 0.52 0.71
C ARG A 133 -16.27 -0.86 1.00
N GLY A 134 -16.79 -1.08 2.22
CA GLY A 134 -17.20 -2.41 2.69
C GLY A 134 -18.18 -3.13 1.77
N GLU A 135 -19.18 -2.42 1.24
CA GLU A 135 -20.15 -2.98 0.28
C GLU A 135 -19.47 -3.44 -1.03
N PHE A 136 -18.53 -2.64 -1.55
CA PHE A 136 -17.80 -2.98 -2.78
C PHE A 136 -16.92 -4.22 -2.60
N PHE A 137 -16.39 -4.43 -1.39
CA PHE A 137 -15.57 -5.60 -1.05
C PHE A 137 -16.38 -6.80 -0.56
N GLY A 138 -17.68 -6.63 -0.32
CA GLY A 138 -18.55 -7.69 0.19
C GLY A 138 -18.24 -8.06 1.64
N LEU A 139 -17.83 -7.09 2.46
CA LEU A 139 -17.60 -7.32 3.89
C LEU A 139 -18.90 -7.68 4.61
N HIS A 140 -18.82 -8.66 5.51
CA HIS A 140 -19.91 -9.03 6.40
C HIS A 140 -19.80 -8.30 7.75
N LEU A 141 -20.92 -8.21 8.48
CA LEU A 141 -20.96 -7.53 9.78
C LEU A 141 -19.86 -7.96 10.76
N PRO A 142 -19.55 -9.27 10.95
CA PRO A 142 -18.46 -9.67 11.84
C PRO A 142 -17.07 -9.16 11.41
N GLU A 143 -16.85 -8.98 10.12
CA GLU A 143 -15.59 -8.45 9.59
C GLU A 143 -15.52 -6.93 9.79
N VAL A 144 -16.65 -6.22 9.64
CA VAL A 144 -16.76 -4.79 9.94
C VAL A 144 -16.48 -4.53 11.43
N GLU A 145 -17.06 -5.33 12.32
CA GLU A 145 -16.81 -5.25 13.77
C GLU A 145 -15.35 -5.54 14.09
N ALA A 146 -14.76 -6.59 13.51
CA ALA A 146 -13.37 -6.94 13.76
C ALA A 146 -12.37 -5.90 13.24
N LEU A 147 -12.64 -5.30 12.06
CA LEU A 147 -11.85 -4.19 11.53
C LEU A 147 -11.96 -2.93 12.40
N SER A 148 -13.15 -2.64 12.94
CA SER A 148 -13.35 -1.50 13.83
C SER A 148 -12.60 -1.68 15.15
N ALA A 149 -12.70 -2.87 15.76
CA ALA A 149 -11.95 -3.20 16.97
C ALA A 149 -10.43 -3.20 16.74
N LEU A 150 -9.97 -3.60 15.56
CA LEU A 150 -8.56 -3.47 15.16
C LEU A 150 -8.11 -2.00 15.18
N LEU A 151 -8.91 -1.09 14.61
CA LEU A 151 -8.59 0.34 14.58
C LEU A 151 -8.57 0.96 15.98
N GLU A 152 -9.51 0.58 16.85
CA GLU A 152 -9.54 1.02 18.25
C GLU A 152 -8.26 0.60 18.98
N ARG A 153 -7.88 -0.68 18.87
CA ARG A 153 -6.64 -1.19 19.49
C ARG A 153 -5.39 -0.48 18.98
N LEU A 154 -5.29 -0.23 17.66
CA LEU A 154 -4.14 0.46 17.09
C LEU A 154 -4.04 1.92 17.59
N ALA A 155 -5.18 2.59 17.78
CA ALA A 155 -5.20 3.95 18.33
C ALA A 155 -4.78 4.00 19.82
N GLU A 156 -5.11 2.97 20.60
CA GLU A 156 -4.68 2.86 22.00
C GLU A 156 -3.16 2.61 22.14
N GLU A 157 -2.53 1.93 21.18
CA GLU A 157 -1.09 1.66 21.17
C GLU A 157 -0.23 2.91 20.86
N GLU A 158 -0.84 3.99 20.34
CA GLU A 158 -0.16 5.26 20.03
C GLU A 158 -0.31 6.33 21.13
N ALA A 159 -1.19 6.12 22.12
CA ALA A 159 -1.49 7.06 23.21
C ALA A 159 -0.59 6.87 24.44
#